data_AF-A0A379TW97-F1
#
_entry.id   AF-A0A379TW97-F1
#
_cell.length_a   1.000
_cell.length_b   1.000
_cell.length_c   1.000
_cell.angle_alpha   90.00
_cell.angle_beta   90.00
_cell.angle_gamma   90.00
#
_symmetry.space_group_name_H-M   'P 1'
#
loop_
_entity.id
_entity.type
_entity.pdbx_description
1 polymer ?
#
loop_
_entity_poly.entity_id
_entity_poly.type
_entity_poly.pdbx_seq_one_letter_code
_entity_poly.pdbx_strand_id
1 'polypeptide(L)' 'MTTPRMGYCPRCKQDCEISFATKAIHEKTGKVILPKKGKVLVIPHCTACRKTK' A
#
# COMPACT_ATOMS: atom_id res chain seq x y z
N MET A 1 6.75 7.65 17.15
CA MET A 1 7.19 6.48 16.37
C MET A 1 5.97 5.58 16.15
N THR A 2 5.48 5.48 14.93
CA THR A 2 4.32 4.63 14.60
C THR A 2 4.83 3.21 14.37
N THR A 3 4.40 2.25 15.18
CA THR A 3 4.75 0.83 15.00
C THR A 3 4.36 0.38 13.59
N PRO A 4 5.26 -0.27 12.84
CA PRO A 4 4.93 -0.81 11.53
C PRO A 4 3.81 -1.84 11.70
N ARG A 5 2.70 -1.63 10.98
CA ARG A 5 1.60 -2.60 10.96
C ARG A 5 1.94 -3.63 9.90
N MET A 6 1.87 -4.92 10.23
CA MET A 6 1.96 -5.98 9.24
C MET A 6 0.58 -6.32 8.70
N GLY A 7 0.52 -6.68 7.42
CA GLY A 7 -0.71 -7.10 6.76
C GLY A 7 -0.43 -7.93 5.52
N TYR A 8 -1.43 -8.71 5.13
CA TYR A 8 -1.33 -9.63 4.02
C TYR A 8 -1.21 -8.89 2.68
N CYS A 9 -0.22 -9.28 1.87
CA CYS A 9 -0.09 -8.79 0.50
C CYS A 9 -0.60 -9.82 -0.52
N PRO A 10 -1.61 -9.46 -1.34
CA PRO A 10 -2.15 -10.38 -2.33
C PRO A 10 -1.19 -10.69 -3.49
N ARG A 11 -0.13 -9.89 -3.69
CA ARG A 11 0.86 -10.10 -4.76
C ARG A 11 1.88 -11.18 -4.41
N CYS A 12 2.50 -11.10 -3.22
CA CYS A 12 3.50 -12.10 -2.79
C CYS A 12 2.92 -13.20 -1.89
N LYS A 13 1.64 -13.09 -1.49
CA LYS A 13 0.95 -14.02 -0.58
C LYS A 13 1.64 -14.19 0.78
N GLN A 14 2.37 -13.16 1.22
CA GLN A 14 3.06 -13.11 2.51
C GLN A 14 2.60 -11.89 3.30
N ASP A 15 2.85 -11.91 4.60
CA ASP A 15 2.69 -10.74 5.45
C ASP A 15 3.82 -9.75 5.21
N CYS A 16 3.45 -8.51 4.87
CA CYS A 16 4.37 -7.41 4.63
C CYS A 16 4.04 -6.24 5.55
N GLU A 17 4.97 -5.31 5.68
CA GLU A 17 4.66 -4.01 6.27
C GLU A 17 3.59 -3.30 5.42
N ILE A 18 2.57 -2.75 6.07
CA ILE A 18 1.49 -1.98 5.44
C ILE A 18 1.45 -0.58 6.04
N SER A 19 1.10 0.40 5.20
CA SER A 19 0.76 1.74 5.65
C SER A 19 -0.67 2.09 5.26
N PHE A 20 -1.28 2.97 6.05
CA PHE A 20 -2.62 3.48 5.79
C PHE A 20 -2.51 4.90 5.25
N ALA A 21 -3.17 5.17 4.14
CA ALA A 21 -3.17 6.50 3.54
C ALA A 21 -4.58 6.93 3.13
N THR A 22 -4.88 8.21 3.27
CA THR A 22 -6.12 8.82 2.79
C THR A 22 -6.09 9.13 1.29
N LYS A 23 -4.92 9.02 0.67
CA LYS A 23 -4.68 9.17 -0.78
C LYS A 23 -3.49 8.32 -1.20
N ALA A 24 -3.51 7.79 -2.42
CA ALA A 24 -2.35 7.14 -3.04
C ALA A 24 -2.12 7.74 -4.42
N ILE A 25 -0.86 7.79 -4.86
CA ILE A 25 -0.50 8.25 -6.21
C ILE A 25 -0.03 7.03 -6.97
N HIS A 26 -0.65 6.75 -8.12
CA HIS A 26 -0.24 5.64 -8.97
C HIS A 26 1.06 6.02 -9.69
N GLU A 27 2.20 5.42 -9.29
CA GLU A 27 3.54 5.80 -9.78
C GLU A 27 3.67 5.75 -11.31
N LYS A 28 3.00 4.80 -12.00
CA LYS A 28 3.10 4.67 -13.46
C LYS A 28 2.29 5.72 -14.24
N THR A 29 1.24 6.30 -13.65
CA THR A 29 0.29 7.16 -14.38
C THR A 29 0.14 8.54 -13.76
N GLY A 30 0.74 8.78 -12.59
CA GLY A 30 0.56 10.00 -11.79
C GLY A 30 -0.86 10.19 -11.25
N LYS A 31 -1.77 9.23 -11.50
CA LYS A 31 -3.18 9.37 -11.12
C LYS A 31 -3.34 9.31 -9.60
N VAL A 32 -4.04 10.29 -9.06
CA VAL A 32 -4.41 10.31 -7.63
C VAL A 32 -5.58 9.37 -7.41
N ILE A 33 -5.40 8.41 -6.52
CA ILE A 33 -6.43 7.48 -6.06
C ILE A 33 -6.91 7.99 -4.71
N LEU A 34 -8.20 8.36 -4.66
CA LEU A 34 -8.89 8.75 -3.45
C LEU A 34 -9.89 7.65 -3.05
N PRO A 35 -9.85 7.16 -1.82
CA PRO A 35 -10.86 6.24 -1.31
C PRO A 35 -12.21 6.98 -1.17
N LYS A 36 -13.32 6.23 -1.31
CA LYS A 36 -14.66 6.77 -1.03
C LYS A 36 -14.74 7.25 0.43
N LYS A 37 -15.54 8.31 0.68
CA LYS A 37 -15.68 9.01 1.98
C LYS A 37 -15.56 8.07 3.19
N GLY A 38 -14.60 8.37 4.08
CA GLY A 38 -14.37 7.66 5.35
C GLY A 38 -13.51 6.40 5.28
N LYS A 39 -13.10 5.94 4.09
CA LYS A 39 -12.22 4.77 3.95
C LYS A 39 -10.75 5.19 3.84
N VAL A 40 -9.86 4.36 4.34
CA VAL A 40 -8.40 4.48 4.16
C VAL A 40 -7.92 3.43 3.16
N LEU A 41 -6.91 3.78 2.38
CA LEU A 41 -6.20 2.83 1.52
C LEU A 41 -5.18 2.09 2.35
N VAL A 42 -5.09 0.77 2.13
CA VAL A 42 -4.04 -0.08 2.69
C VAL A 42 -2.98 -0.28 1.62
N ILE A 43 -1.76 0.15 1.90
CA ILE A 43 -0.63 0.11 0.97
C ILE A 43 0.40 -0.89 1.49
N PRO A 44 0.51 -2.09 0.87
CA PRO A 44 1.53 -3.06 1.23
C PRO A 44 2.91 -2.69 0.66
N HIS A 45 3.90 -2.59 1.55
CA HIS A 45 5.32 -2.34 1.26
C HIS A 45 6.09 -3.65 1.23
N CYS A 46 5.85 -4.46 0.20
CA CYS A 46 6.61 -5.68 0.03
C CYS A 46 7.89 -5.41 -0.76
N THR A 47 9.05 -5.63 -0.15
CA THR A 47 10.35 -5.50 -0.82
C THR A 47 10.45 -6.37 -2.08
N ALA A 48 9.85 -7.57 -2.05
CA ALA A 48 9.78 -8.46 -3.20
C ALA A 48 8.88 -7.91 -4.33
N CYS A 49 7.70 -7.36 -4.00
CA CYS A 49 6.77 -6.81 -5.00
C CYS A 49 7.20 -5.44 -5.53
N ARG A 50 8.02 -4.70 -4.79
CA ARG A 50 8.57 -3.41 -5.22
C ARG A 50 9.62 -3.58 -6.33
N LYS A 51 10.26 -4.76 -6.43
CA LYS A 51 11.33 -5.05 -7.39
C LYS A 51 10.85 -5.45 -8.79
N THR A 52 9.55 -5.64 -9.02
CA THR A 52 9.06 -5.93 -10.38
C THR A 52 8.87 -4.62 -11.15
N LYS A 53 9.96 -4.18 -11.78
CA LYS A 53 10.04 -3.05 -12.70
C LYS A 53 9.31 -3.40 -14.00
#